data_AF-X1HCN7-F1
#
_entry.id   AF-X1HCN7-F1
#
_cell.length_a   1.000
_cell.length_b   1.000
_cell.length_c   1.000
_cell.angle_alpha   90.00
_cell.angle_beta   90.00
_cell.angle_gamma   90.00
#
_symmetry.space_group_name_H-M   'P 1'
#
loop_
_entity.id
_entity.type
_entity.pdbx_description
1 polymer ?
#
loop_
_entity_poly.entity_id
_entity_poly.type
_entity_poly.pdbx_seq_one_letter_code
_entity_poly.pdbx_strand_id
1 'polypeptide(L)'
;EKFIDTRLVADWNHSSKHITYKNGSKTRYGGLGDRPDDWEKWMSGEYGWVAIDQAEQFTELEFEMLATRLRLKLPGILYFFLLSCNPNIGWIKERFIERNEEDHIFIPALPTDNQANLPEDYIARMKKILTPKQQKALLEGNWEAVGDVDNVYAYEDVQKAMRRNLKATLPVDIGCDVARSGNDESIIVLREGLRVRVHNKAQGHDLMRTTGEIWKCCQDTVIPRWKDRLDKISIKVDADGVGGGVVDRLKEQRREKQELYTAM
;
A
#
# COMPACT_ATOMS: atom_id res chain seq x y z
N GLU A 1 0.80 12.63 31.79
CA GLU A 1 1.10 13.78 32.68
C GLU A 1 2.56 14.20 32.71
N LYS A 2 3.55 13.29 32.79
CA LYS A 2 4.98 13.64 32.84
C LYS A 2 5.54 14.55 31.72
N PHE A 3 4.88 14.62 30.56
CA PHE A 3 5.39 15.32 29.37
C PHE A 3 4.61 16.57 28.97
N ILE A 4 3.50 16.87 29.65
CA ILE A 4 2.73 18.09 29.37
C ILE A 4 3.07 19.14 30.42
N ASP A 5 3.50 20.31 29.97
CA ASP A 5 3.76 21.43 30.87
C ASP A 5 2.44 22.00 31.40
N THR A 6 2.08 21.58 32.61
CA THR A 6 0.83 22.00 33.26
C THR A 6 0.73 23.51 33.47
N ARG A 7 1.85 24.24 33.40
CA ARG A 7 1.84 25.71 33.45
C ARG A 7 1.17 26.34 32.23
N LEU A 8 1.11 25.63 31.10
CA LEU A 8 0.47 26.08 29.86
C LEU A 8 -1.01 25.69 29.77
N VAL A 9 -1.44 24.70 30.55
CA VAL A 9 -2.79 24.13 30.50
C VAL A 9 -3.75 24.98 31.34
N ALA A 10 -4.92 25.27 30.77
CA ALA A 10 -6.03 25.93 31.44
C ALA A 10 -7.11 24.93 31.89
N ASP A 11 -7.41 23.94 31.05
CA ASP A 11 -8.34 22.86 31.34
C ASP A 11 -7.90 21.57 30.63
N TRP A 12 -8.11 20.42 31.28
CA TRP A 12 -7.87 19.11 30.68
C TRP A 12 -9.04 18.18 30.95
N ASN A 13 -9.84 17.95 29.91
CA ASN A 13 -10.99 17.07 29.96
C ASN A 13 -10.63 15.68 29.41
N HIS A 14 -10.41 14.71 30.30
CA HIS A 14 -10.02 13.35 29.95
C HIS A 14 -11.12 12.57 29.22
N SER A 15 -12.40 12.78 29.58
CA SER A 15 -13.54 12.07 28.99
C SER A 15 -13.74 12.45 27.52
N SER A 16 -13.69 13.75 27.22
CA SER A 16 -13.79 14.26 25.84
C SER A 16 -12.43 14.26 25.12
N LYS A 17 -11.34 13.93 25.82
CA LYS A 17 -9.95 13.94 25.32
C LYS A 17 -9.55 15.27 24.69
N HIS A 18 -9.82 16.36 25.40
CA HIS A 18 -9.44 17.72 25.01
C HIS A 18 -8.54 18.36 26.06
N ILE A 19 -7.54 19.11 25.60
CA ILE A 19 -6.73 20.01 26.40
C ILE A 19 -6.99 21.41 25.89
N THR A 20 -7.32 22.34 26.78
CA THR A 20 -7.40 23.77 26.49
C THR A 20 -6.21 24.45 27.15
N TYR A 21 -5.47 25.25 26.39
CA TYR A 21 -4.32 25.99 26.88
C TYR A 21 -4.71 27.42 27.30
N LYS A 22 -3.88 28.07 28.10
CA LYS A 22 -4.13 29.43 28.62
C LYS A 22 -4.25 30.51 27.53
N ASN A 23 -3.71 30.26 26.34
CA ASN A 23 -3.87 31.14 25.18
C ASN A 23 -5.14 30.86 24.36
N GLY A 24 -6.01 29.96 24.82
CA GLY A 24 -7.27 29.60 24.16
C GLY A 24 -7.15 28.52 23.07
N SER A 25 -5.94 28.12 22.70
CA SER A 25 -5.74 27.00 21.76
C SER A 25 -6.20 25.67 22.39
N LYS A 26 -6.52 24.70 21.54
CA LYS A 26 -7.03 23.39 21.98
C LYS A 26 -6.34 22.24 21.23
N THR A 27 -6.04 21.18 21.95
CA THR A 27 -5.62 19.89 21.38
C THR A 27 -6.70 18.85 21.69
N ARG A 28 -7.16 18.14 20.65
CA ARG A 28 -7.97 16.92 20.79
C ARG A 28 -7.05 15.73 20.54
N TYR A 29 -7.13 14.69 21.36
CA TYR A 29 -6.25 13.51 21.25
C TYR A 29 -7.03 12.20 21.35
N GLY A 30 -6.46 11.11 20.84
CA GLY A 30 -7.06 9.78 20.91
C GLY A 30 -6.42 8.82 19.91
N GLY A 31 -6.59 7.51 20.16
CA GLY A 31 -6.15 6.48 19.22
C GLY A 31 -7.10 6.31 18.05
N LEU A 32 -6.63 5.56 17.04
CA LEU A 32 -7.45 5.19 15.90
C LEU A 32 -8.65 4.37 16.31
N GLY A 33 -8.51 3.43 17.25
CA GLY A 33 -9.57 2.52 17.67
C GLY A 33 -9.20 1.08 17.31
N ASP A 34 -10.13 0.15 17.49
CA ASP A 34 -9.89 -1.27 17.22
C ASP A 34 -10.44 -1.69 15.84
N ARG A 35 -11.31 -0.87 15.25
CA ARG A 35 -11.96 -1.14 13.96
C ARG A 35 -11.29 -0.33 12.85
N PRO A 36 -11.26 -0.86 11.61
CA PRO A 36 -10.68 -0.17 10.46
C PRO A 36 -11.23 1.24 10.22
N ASP A 37 -12.48 1.52 10.57
CA ASP A 37 -13.13 2.81 10.28
C ASP A 37 -13.10 3.79 11.48
N ASP A 38 -12.53 3.39 12.62
CA ASP A 38 -12.59 4.21 13.84
C ASP A 38 -11.81 5.55 13.70
N TRP A 39 -10.97 5.70 12.67
CA TRP A 39 -10.31 6.95 12.32
C TRP A 39 -11.30 8.00 11.75
N GLU A 40 -12.44 7.59 11.20
CA GLU A 40 -13.41 8.51 10.56
C GLU A 40 -14.00 9.51 11.56
N LYS A 41 -13.97 9.22 12.87
CA LYS A 41 -14.40 10.16 13.93
C LYS A 41 -13.60 11.48 13.96
N TRP A 42 -12.46 11.53 13.27
CA TRP A 42 -11.64 12.72 13.09
C TRP A 42 -12.08 13.56 11.87
N MET A 43 -12.95 13.02 10.99
CA MET A 43 -13.31 13.65 9.73
C MET A 43 -14.30 14.82 9.85
N SER A 44 -14.98 14.95 10.98
CA SER A 44 -15.86 16.09 11.26
C SER A 44 -15.09 17.35 11.69
N GLY A 45 -13.81 17.23 12.04
CA GLY A 45 -13.01 18.34 12.55
C GLY A 45 -12.47 19.28 11.49
N GLU A 46 -12.07 20.47 11.96
CA GLU A 46 -11.21 21.41 11.24
C GLU A 46 -9.97 21.64 12.09
N TYR A 47 -8.80 21.34 11.54
CA TYR A 47 -7.54 21.33 12.26
C TYR A 47 -6.58 22.37 11.71
N GLY A 48 -5.74 22.90 12.60
CA GLY A 48 -4.59 23.71 12.23
C GLY A 48 -3.35 22.85 11.96
N TRP A 49 -3.19 21.78 12.73
CA TRP A 49 -2.13 20.81 12.55
C TRP A 49 -2.61 19.45 13.04
N VAL A 50 -1.96 18.39 12.59
CA VAL A 50 -2.23 17.01 13.02
C VAL A 50 -0.91 16.35 13.36
N ALA A 51 -0.84 15.69 14.52
CA ALA A 51 0.30 14.85 14.89
C ALA A 51 -0.14 13.39 14.93
N ILE A 52 0.60 12.52 14.24
CA ILE A 52 0.36 11.08 14.18
C ILE A 52 1.59 10.37 14.71
N ASP A 53 1.42 9.62 15.80
CA ASP A 53 2.43 8.72 16.31
C ASP A 53 2.24 7.32 15.71
N GLN A 54 3.35 6.62 15.47
CA GLN A 54 3.38 5.36 14.72
C GLN A 54 2.67 5.46 13.36
N ALA A 55 2.98 6.51 12.59
CA ALA A 55 2.34 6.78 11.31
C ALA A 55 2.50 5.64 10.28
N GLU A 56 3.47 4.73 10.46
CA GLU A 56 3.61 3.51 9.67
C GLU A 56 2.44 2.53 9.82
N GLN A 57 1.60 2.68 10.86
CA GLN A 57 0.39 1.88 11.06
C GLN A 57 -0.83 2.45 10.34
N PHE A 58 -0.73 3.67 9.81
CA PHE A 58 -1.76 4.29 8.99
C PHE A 58 -1.55 3.92 7.52
N THR A 59 -2.63 3.95 6.76
CA THR A 59 -2.61 3.93 5.30
C THR A 59 -2.39 5.34 4.75
N GLU A 60 -1.86 5.43 3.53
CA GLU A 60 -1.71 6.70 2.82
C GLU A 60 -3.06 7.40 2.62
N LEU A 61 -4.12 6.63 2.37
CA LEU A 61 -5.48 7.15 2.21
C LEU A 61 -5.99 7.83 3.49
N GLU A 62 -5.81 7.21 4.66
CA GLU A 62 -6.21 7.81 5.95
C GLU A 62 -5.46 9.13 6.20
N PHE A 63 -4.16 9.16 5.91
CA PHE A 63 -3.34 10.38 5.98
C PHE A 63 -3.87 11.47 5.04
N GLU A 64 -4.09 11.15 3.76
CA GLU A 64 -4.61 12.10 2.77
C GLU A 64 -5.98 12.64 3.15
N MET A 65 -6.87 11.77 3.64
CA MET A 65 -8.20 12.16 4.10
C MET A 65 -8.13 13.08 5.32
N LEU A 66 -7.25 12.81 6.28
CA LEU A 66 -6.97 13.72 7.39
C LEU A 66 -6.36 15.05 6.90
N ALA A 67 -5.53 15.05 5.86
CA ALA A 67 -4.96 16.26 5.31
C ALA A 67 -6.04 17.21 4.76
N THR A 68 -7.14 16.67 4.21
CA THR A 68 -8.32 17.49 3.82
C THR A 68 -9.00 18.21 4.99
N ARG A 69 -8.64 17.87 6.24
CA ARG A 69 -9.16 18.51 7.47
C ARG A 69 -8.29 19.67 7.95
N LEU A 70 -7.11 19.90 7.37
CA LEU A 70 -6.27 21.07 7.64
C LEU A 70 -6.89 22.34 7.03
N ARG A 71 -7.95 22.85 7.67
CA ARG A 71 -8.75 23.97 7.18
C ARG A 71 -9.25 24.92 8.25
N LEU A 72 -8.72 24.80 9.47
CA LEU A 72 -9.11 25.68 10.59
C LEU A 72 -8.78 27.14 10.27
N LYS A 73 -9.80 28.00 10.22
CA LYS A 73 -9.62 29.42 9.86
C LYS A 73 -9.17 30.25 11.05
N LEU A 74 -7.86 30.52 11.13
CA LEU A 74 -7.27 31.50 12.06
C LEU A 74 -6.25 32.39 11.31
N PRO A 75 -6.11 33.68 11.69
CA PRO A 75 -5.12 34.56 11.06
C PRO A 75 -3.70 34.01 11.20
N GLY A 76 -2.98 33.86 10.09
CA GLY A 76 -1.57 33.45 10.06
C GLY A 76 -1.30 31.99 10.44
N ILE A 77 -2.33 31.13 10.45
CA ILE A 77 -2.14 29.71 10.76
C ILE A 77 -1.29 29.02 9.68
N LEU A 78 -0.31 28.24 10.11
CA LEU A 78 0.42 27.32 9.26
C LEU A 78 -0.18 25.93 9.41
N TYR A 79 -0.55 25.32 8.29
CA TYR A 79 -1.01 23.95 8.24
C TYR A 79 0.17 23.00 8.10
N PHE A 80 0.25 22.00 8.98
CA PHE A 80 1.31 20.99 8.89
C PHE A 80 0.90 19.68 9.57
N PHE A 81 1.60 18.62 9.19
CA PHE A 81 1.62 17.36 9.91
C PHE A 81 2.91 17.21 10.71
N LEU A 82 2.82 16.51 11.84
CA LEU A 82 3.96 15.94 12.54
C LEU A 82 3.78 14.42 12.56
N LEU A 83 4.71 13.69 11.98
CA LEU A 83 4.64 12.23 11.92
C LEU A 83 5.85 11.64 12.64
N SER A 84 5.62 10.76 13.61
CA SER A 84 6.65 9.86 14.12
C SER A 84 6.40 8.44 13.62
N CYS A 85 7.48 7.75 13.27
CA CYS A 85 7.41 6.38 12.76
C CYS A 85 8.74 5.66 12.95
N ASN A 86 8.67 4.34 12.90
CA ASN A 86 9.85 3.51 12.73
C ASN A 86 10.02 3.13 11.25
N PRO A 87 11.24 2.77 10.80
CA PRO A 87 11.43 2.27 9.45
C PRO A 87 10.49 1.10 9.15
N ASN A 88 9.78 1.20 8.02
CA ASN A 88 8.93 0.15 7.47
C ASN A 88 8.89 0.28 5.94
N ILE A 89 8.58 -0.82 5.25
CA ILE A 89 8.18 -0.76 3.84
C ILE A 89 6.77 -0.19 3.78
N GLY A 90 6.57 0.87 3.01
CA GLY A 90 5.24 1.42 2.79
C GLY A 90 5.27 2.89 2.38
N TRP A 91 4.09 3.50 2.44
CA TRP A 91 3.83 4.84 1.93
C TRP A 91 4.70 5.92 2.56
N ILE A 92 5.07 5.79 3.85
CA ILE A 92 5.93 6.75 4.54
C ILE A 92 7.29 6.87 3.83
N LYS A 93 7.93 5.72 3.55
CA LYS A 93 9.23 5.69 2.87
C LYS A 93 9.12 6.28 1.47
N GLU A 94 8.11 5.82 0.71
CA GLU A 94 7.90 6.28 -0.66
C GLU A 94 7.63 7.79 -0.71
N ARG A 95 6.76 8.32 0.15
CA ARG A 95 6.32 9.72 0.13
C ARG A 95 7.33 10.70 0.73
N PHE A 96 7.87 10.41 1.91
CA PHE A 96 8.66 11.38 2.67
C PHE A 96 10.17 11.22 2.50
N ILE A 97 10.64 10.06 2.02
CA ILE A 97 12.08 9.77 1.88
C ILE A 97 12.47 9.65 0.42
N GLU A 98 11.74 8.87 -0.38
CA GLU A 98 12.11 8.65 -1.79
C GLU A 98 11.68 9.79 -2.72
N ARG A 99 10.45 10.30 -2.59
CA ARG A 99 9.96 11.40 -3.46
C ARG A 99 10.62 12.75 -3.15
N ASN A 100 11.03 12.96 -1.90
CA ASN A 100 11.74 14.17 -1.43
C ASN A 100 11.10 15.48 -1.92
N GLU A 101 9.80 15.64 -1.64
CA GLU A 101 9.02 16.85 -1.97
C GLU A 101 9.46 18.05 -1.11
N GLU A 102 9.38 19.28 -1.64
CA GLU A 102 9.95 20.48 -1.00
C GLU A 102 9.32 20.84 0.35
N ASP A 103 8.06 20.47 0.57
CA ASP A 103 7.30 20.72 1.80
C ASP A 103 7.38 19.56 2.81
N HIS A 104 8.17 18.51 2.50
CA HIS A 104 8.44 17.39 3.39
C HIS A 104 9.82 17.51 4.02
N ILE A 105 9.88 17.48 5.34
CA ILE A 105 11.14 17.47 6.09
C ILE A 105 11.26 16.14 6.83
N PHE A 106 12.16 15.28 6.35
CA PHE A 106 12.53 14.05 7.04
C PHE A 106 13.65 14.33 8.05
N ILE A 107 13.42 13.99 9.32
CA ILE A 107 14.40 14.14 10.41
C ILE A 107 14.72 12.74 10.94
N PRO A 108 15.90 12.16 10.66
CA PRO A 108 16.32 10.91 11.27
C PRO A 108 16.53 11.10 12.77
N ALA A 109 16.00 10.17 13.57
CA ALA A 109 16.15 10.14 15.02
C ALA A 109 16.51 8.72 15.47
N LEU A 110 17.69 8.57 16.07
CA LEU A 110 18.21 7.30 16.55
C LEU A 110 18.22 7.27 18.09
N PRO A 111 18.22 6.07 18.71
CA PRO A 111 18.43 5.95 20.15
C PRO A 111 19.73 6.62 20.63
N THR A 112 20.76 6.65 19.78
CA THR A 112 22.03 7.32 20.08
C THR A 112 21.91 8.84 20.21
N ASP A 113 20.95 9.45 19.51
CA ASP A 113 20.69 10.90 19.60
C ASP A 113 20.06 11.28 20.95
N ASN A 114 19.50 10.29 21.66
CA ASN A 114 18.83 10.45 22.94
C ASN A 114 19.52 9.68 24.08
N GLN A 115 20.82 9.36 23.94
CA GLN A 115 21.52 8.47 24.88
C GLN A 115 21.51 8.97 26.32
N ALA A 116 21.57 10.29 26.54
CA ALA A 116 21.55 10.90 27.88
C ALA A 116 20.23 10.65 28.65
N ASN A 117 19.14 10.32 27.94
CA ASN A 117 17.83 10.06 28.53
C ASN A 117 17.45 8.57 28.50
N LEU A 118 18.37 7.70 28.06
CA LEU A 118 18.16 6.26 28.01
C LEU A 118 18.98 5.56 29.10
N PRO A 119 18.53 4.39 29.59
CA PRO A 119 19.37 3.53 30.41
C PRO A 119 20.70 3.23 29.71
N GLU A 120 21.81 3.23 30.45
CA GLU A 120 23.16 3.02 29.89
C GLU A 120 23.26 1.71 29.08
N ASP A 121 22.52 0.68 29.48
CA ASP A 121 22.50 -0.63 28.85
C ASP A 121 21.46 -0.77 27.73
N TYR A 122 20.66 0.27 27.43
CA TYR A 122 19.50 0.17 26.53
C TYR A 122 19.87 -0.39 25.16
N ILE A 123 20.84 0.22 24.47
CA ILE A 123 21.27 -0.22 23.14
C ILE A 123 21.86 -1.64 23.20
N ALA A 124 22.65 -1.94 24.23
CA ALA A 124 23.24 -3.26 24.41
C ALA A 124 22.17 -4.35 24.63
N ARG A 125 21.12 -4.05 25.39
CA ARG A 125 19.97 -4.94 25.60
C ARG A 125 19.17 -5.12 24.31
N MET A 126 18.91 -4.05 23.57
CA MET A 126 18.21 -4.14 22.28
C MET A 126 18.95 -5.04 21.28
N LYS A 127 20.28 -4.92 21.17
CA LYS A 127 21.11 -5.79 20.32
C LYS A 127 21.06 -7.29 20.67
N LYS A 128 20.72 -7.63 21.92
CA LYS A 128 20.55 -9.03 22.35
C LYS A 128 19.17 -9.60 22.02
N ILE A 129 18.15 -8.73 21.91
CA ILE A 129 16.75 -9.12 21.69
C ILE A 129 16.41 -9.12 20.19
N LEU A 130 16.88 -8.12 19.47
CA LEU A 130 16.52 -7.89 18.07
C LEU A 130 17.32 -8.77 17.12
N THR A 131 16.68 -9.23 16.05
CA THR A 131 17.36 -9.87 14.91
C THR A 131 18.33 -8.89 14.23
N PRO A 132 19.34 -9.37 13.47
CA PRO A 132 20.25 -8.48 12.74
C PRO A 132 19.52 -7.48 11.81
N LYS A 133 18.40 -7.90 11.22
CA LYS A 133 17.55 -7.07 10.37
C LYS A 133 16.87 -5.95 11.18
N GLN A 134 16.25 -6.29 12.30
CA GLN A 134 15.63 -5.33 13.20
C GLN A 134 16.64 -4.37 13.84
N GLN A 135 17.87 -4.81 14.11
CA GLN A 135 18.92 -3.93 14.61
C GLN A 135 19.25 -2.83 13.60
N LYS A 136 19.44 -3.20 12.33
CA LYS A 136 19.67 -2.21 11.25
C LYS A 136 18.49 -1.24 11.12
N ALA A 137 17.25 -1.73 11.16
CA ALA A 137 16.08 -0.87 11.07
C ALA A 137 15.94 0.06 12.30
N LEU A 138 15.86 -0.51 13.50
CA LEU A 138 15.46 0.21 14.71
C LEU A 138 16.60 0.93 15.44
N LEU A 139 17.85 0.49 15.28
CA LEU A 139 19.01 1.10 15.95
C LEU A 139 19.86 1.95 15.00
N GLU A 140 19.86 1.64 13.71
CA GLU A 140 20.67 2.34 12.70
C GLU A 140 19.80 3.16 11.72
N GLY A 141 18.47 3.09 11.83
CA GLY A 141 17.55 3.86 10.98
C GLY A 141 17.56 3.41 9.51
N ASN A 142 17.93 2.16 9.23
CA ASN A 142 18.06 1.67 7.86
C ASN A 142 16.70 1.26 7.25
N TRP A 143 16.19 2.10 6.35
CA TRP A 143 14.93 1.91 5.61
C TRP A 143 14.97 0.85 4.49
N GLU A 144 16.13 0.26 4.21
CA GLU A 144 16.27 -0.93 3.34
C GLU A 144 16.31 -2.22 4.13
N ALA A 145 16.57 -2.14 5.44
CA ALA A 145 16.61 -3.31 6.31
C ALA A 145 15.23 -3.77 6.79
N VAL A 146 14.15 -3.34 6.15
CA VAL A 146 12.76 -3.65 6.53
C VAL A 146 12.12 -4.62 5.51
N GLY A 147 10.98 -5.22 5.86
CA GLY A 147 10.29 -6.26 5.07
C GLY A 147 10.29 -7.63 5.74
N ASP A 148 9.34 -8.49 5.38
CA ASP A 148 9.20 -9.80 6.01
C ASP A 148 10.36 -10.74 5.64
N VAL A 149 10.69 -11.68 6.53
CA VAL A 149 11.66 -12.77 6.23
C VAL A 149 11.03 -13.74 5.22
N ASP A 150 9.70 -13.81 5.21
CA ASP A 150 8.89 -14.65 4.32
C ASP A 150 8.58 -13.98 2.96
N ASN A 151 9.15 -12.81 2.69
CA ASN A 151 8.99 -12.16 1.41
C ASN A 151 9.65 -12.99 0.30
N VAL A 152 8.83 -13.57 -0.58
CA VAL A 152 9.30 -14.33 -1.76
C VAL A 152 10.13 -13.45 -2.71
N TYR A 153 9.83 -12.15 -2.77
CA TYR A 153 10.55 -11.17 -3.59
C TYR A 153 11.02 -9.98 -2.75
N ALA A 154 12.24 -9.51 -3.02
CA ALA A 154 12.72 -8.28 -2.42
C ALA A 154 11.89 -7.08 -2.92
N TYR A 155 11.47 -6.22 -2.00
CA TYR A 155 10.65 -5.04 -2.32
C TYR A 155 11.33 -4.13 -3.35
N GLU A 156 12.64 -3.92 -3.23
CA GLU A 156 13.40 -3.15 -4.22
C GLU A 156 13.30 -3.73 -5.64
N ASP A 157 13.29 -5.05 -5.78
CA ASP A 157 13.22 -5.71 -7.09
C ASP A 157 11.83 -5.56 -7.70
N VAL A 158 10.78 -5.62 -6.87
CA VAL A 158 9.40 -5.34 -7.29
C VAL A 158 9.26 -3.88 -7.74
N GLN A 159 9.76 -2.93 -6.94
CA GLN A 159 9.75 -1.50 -7.29
C GLN A 159 10.51 -1.22 -8.58
N LYS A 160 11.73 -1.77 -8.73
CA LYS A 160 12.52 -1.68 -9.96
C LYS A 160 11.76 -2.28 -11.13
N ALA A 161 11.07 -3.42 -10.96
CA ALA A 161 10.26 -4.03 -12.01
C ALA A 161 9.06 -3.16 -12.42
N MET A 162 8.34 -2.55 -11.46
CA MET A 162 7.19 -1.68 -11.72
C MET A 162 7.58 -0.40 -12.48
N ARG A 163 8.78 0.15 -12.22
CA ARG A 163 9.29 1.36 -12.89
C ARG A 163 9.89 1.10 -14.29
N ARG A 164 10.11 -0.17 -14.69
CA ARG A 164 10.68 -0.49 -16.01
C ARG A 164 9.67 -0.26 -17.14
N ASN A 165 10.10 0.43 -18.18
CA ASN A 165 9.36 0.51 -19.44
C ASN A 165 9.93 -0.48 -20.46
N LEU A 166 9.18 -1.55 -20.75
CA LEU A 166 9.60 -2.62 -21.66
C LEU A 166 8.67 -2.66 -22.88
N LYS A 167 9.25 -2.95 -24.05
CA LYS A 167 8.47 -3.21 -25.27
C LYS A 167 7.77 -4.56 -25.15
N ALA A 168 6.54 -4.64 -25.66
CA ALA A 168 5.81 -5.89 -25.78
C ALA A 168 6.51 -6.81 -26.80
N THR A 169 6.70 -8.08 -26.43
CA THR A 169 7.37 -9.09 -27.25
C THR A 169 6.71 -10.46 -27.08
N LEU A 170 7.14 -11.45 -27.86
CA LEU A 170 6.74 -12.85 -27.70
C LEU A 170 7.63 -13.55 -26.64
N PRO A 171 7.17 -14.65 -26.00
CA PRO A 171 5.83 -15.23 -26.10
C PRO A 171 4.78 -14.38 -25.36
N VAL A 172 3.50 -14.60 -25.71
CA VAL A 172 2.37 -13.96 -25.03
C VAL A 172 1.65 -15.00 -24.17
N ASP A 173 1.49 -14.69 -22.89
CA ASP A 173 0.75 -15.52 -21.95
C ASP A 173 -0.39 -14.71 -21.33
N ILE A 174 -1.59 -15.28 -21.30
CA ILE A 174 -2.68 -14.81 -20.44
C ILE A 174 -2.75 -15.74 -19.24
N GLY A 175 -2.53 -15.21 -18.05
CA GLY A 175 -2.70 -15.93 -16.78
C GLY A 175 -4.03 -15.56 -16.14
N CYS A 176 -4.73 -16.54 -15.57
CA CYS A 176 -5.96 -16.29 -14.80
C CYS A 176 -5.93 -17.08 -13.49
N ASP A 177 -6.05 -16.36 -12.38
CA ASP A 177 -6.39 -16.92 -11.07
C ASP A 177 -7.89 -16.71 -10.84
N VAL A 178 -8.60 -17.80 -10.57
CA VAL A 178 -10.08 -17.84 -10.63
C VAL A 178 -10.66 -17.85 -9.23
N ALA A 179 -11.28 -16.75 -8.85
CA ALA A 179 -12.21 -16.70 -7.72
C ALA A 179 -13.65 -16.83 -8.21
N ARG A 180 -14.53 -17.43 -7.40
CA ARG A 180 -15.96 -17.51 -7.69
C ARG A 180 -16.77 -17.38 -6.41
N SER A 181 -17.65 -16.38 -6.39
CA SER A 181 -18.46 -16.04 -5.23
C SER A 181 -17.62 -15.64 -4.00
N GLY A 182 -18.14 -14.74 -3.17
CA GLY A 182 -17.42 -14.27 -1.97
C GLY A 182 -16.57 -13.01 -2.20
N ASN A 183 -15.56 -12.85 -1.34
CA ASN A 183 -14.78 -11.61 -1.26
C ASN A 183 -13.51 -11.61 -2.12
N ASP A 184 -13.10 -12.78 -2.61
CA ASP A 184 -11.90 -12.91 -3.41
C ASP A 184 -12.14 -12.46 -4.86
N GLU A 185 -11.07 -12.00 -5.50
CA GLU A 185 -11.09 -11.41 -6.82
C GLU A 185 -10.51 -12.37 -7.85
N SER A 186 -11.17 -12.51 -9.00
CA SER A 186 -10.54 -13.09 -10.17
C SER A 186 -9.54 -12.09 -10.77
N ILE A 187 -8.31 -12.54 -11.00
CA ILE A 187 -7.25 -11.72 -11.59
C ILE A 187 -6.82 -12.32 -12.93
N ILE A 188 -6.94 -11.51 -13.99
CA ILE A 188 -6.47 -11.86 -15.33
C ILE A 188 -5.27 -10.98 -15.66
N VAL A 189 -4.14 -11.60 -15.98
CA VAL A 189 -2.87 -10.93 -16.29
C VAL A 189 -2.49 -11.23 -17.74
N LEU A 190 -2.06 -10.19 -18.47
CA LEU A 190 -1.43 -10.35 -19.78
C LEU A 190 0.08 -10.13 -19.66
N ARG A 191 0.86 -11.08 -20.14
CA ARG A 191 2.31 -10.98 -20.27
C ARG A 191 2.70 -11.03 -21.75
N GLU A 192 3.37 -9.99 -22.22
CA GLU A 192 3.97 -9.89 -23.55
C GLU A 192 5.50 -9.89 -23.39
N GLY A 193 6.12 -11.08 -23.40
CA GLY A 193 7.55 -11.28 -23.14
C GLY A 193 7.91 -10.99 -21.67
N LEU A 194 8.70 -9.95 -21.44
CA LEU A 194 9.06 -9.48 -20.08
C LEU A 194 8.16 -8.36 -19.56
N ARG A 195 7.17 -7.93 -20.36
CA ARG A 195 6.19 -6.92 -19.95
C ARG A 195 4.94 -7.60 -19.41
N VAL A 196 4.51 -7.22 -18.20
CA VAL A 196 3.31 -7.75 -17.55
C VAL A 196 2.32 -6.63 -17.22
N ARG A 197 1.02 -6.91 -17.32
CA ARG A 197 -0.04 -5.98 -16.89
C ARG A 197 -1.27 -6.75 -16.42
N VAL A 198 -1.94 -6.21 -15.40
CA VAL A 198 -3.28 -6.70 -15.01
C VAL A 198 -4.27 -6.27 -16.09
N HIS A 199 -4.92 -7.23 -16.74
CA HIS A 199 -5.94 -6.96 -17.74
C HIS A 199 -7.31 -6.77 -17.08
N ASN A 200 -7.65 -7.63 -16.13
CA ASN A 200 -8.92 -7.56 -15.41
C ASN A 200 -8.70 -7.95 -13.95
N LYS A 201 -9.43 -7.28 -13.07
CA LYS A 201 -9.52 -7.54 -11.64
C LYS A 201 -10.99 -7.38 -11.28
N ALA A 202 -11.64 -8.47 -10.85
CA ALA A 202 -13.08 -8.45 -10.63
C ALA A 202 -13.51 -9.39 -9.51
N GLN A 203 -14.38 -8.89 -8.65
CA GLN A 203 -15.01 -9.65 -7.56
C GLN A 203 -16.37 -10.19 -7.99
N GLY A 204 -16.73 -11.39 -7.53
CA GLY A 204 -18.09 -11.93 -7.68
C GLY A 204 -18.50 -12.35 -9.08
N HIS A 205 -17.58 -12.38 -10.05
CA HIS A 205 -17.84 -12.93 -11.37
C HIS A 205 -18.22 -14.42 -11.29
N ASP A 206 -19.19 -14.82 -12.11
CA ASP A 206 -19.34 -16.23 -12.44
C ASP A 206 -18.25 -16.68 -13.44
N LEU A 207 -18.10 -17.99 -13.59
CA LEU A 207 -17.04 -18.57 -14.41
C LEU A 207 -17.18 -18.23 -15.90
N MET A 208 -18.41 -18.01 -16.39
CA MET A 208 -18.65 -17.64 -17.79
C MET A 208 -18.23 -16.19 -18.04
N ARG A 209 -18.51 -15.30 -17.08
CA ARG A 209 -18.05 -13.92 -17.11
C ARG A 209 -16.52 -13.84 -17.10
N THR A 210 -15.86 -14.58 -16.22
CA THR A 210 -14.38 -14.67 -16.19
C THR A 210 -13.84 -15.20 -17.51
N THR A 211 -14.46 -16.25 -18.08
CA THR A 211 -14.07 -16.77 -19.41
C THR A 211 -14.22 -15.70 -20.51
N GLY A 212 -15.31 -14.92 -20.46
CA GLY A 212 -15.55 -13.82 -21.40
C GLY A 212 -14.48 -12.73 -21.31
N GLU A 213 -14.03 -12.37 -20.11
CA GLU A 213 -12.95 -11.39 -19.92
C GLU A 213 -11.60 -11.91 -20.46
N ILE A 214 -11.32 -13.21 -20.38
CA ILE A 214 -10.14 -13.81 -21.03
C ILE A 214 -10.22 -13.65 -22.57
N TRP A 215 -11.36 -14.00 -23.18
CA TRP A 215 -11.54 -13.82 -24.62
C TRP A 215 -11.53 -12.36 -25.06
N LYS A 216 -12.04 -11.46 -24.22
CA LYS A 216 -11.94 -10.02 -24.44
C LYS A 216 -10.48 -9.56 -24.45
N CYS A 217 -9.65 -10.05 -23.53
CA CYS A 217 -8.20 -9.80 -23.57
C CYS A 217 -7.58 -10.26 -24.91
N CYS A 218 -7.99 -11.44 -25.39
CA CYS A 218 -7.55 -11.93 -26.69
C CYS A 218 -7.97 -10.97 -27.81
N GLN A 219 -9.26 -10.71 -27.92
CA GLN A 219 -9.87 -9.90 -28.98
C GLN A 219 -9.32 -8.47 -29.02
N ASP A 220 -9.27 -7.79 -27.88
CA ASP A 220 -9.02 -6.35 -27.82
C ASP A 220 -7.53 -6.02 -27.84
N THR A 221 -6.68 -6.96 -27.41
CA THR A 221 -5.23 -6.70 -27.29
C THR A 221 -4.37 -7.68 -28.05
N VAL A 222 -4.57 -8.98 -27.85
CA VAL A 222 -3.62 -9.98 -28.33
C VAL A 222 -3.73 -10.15 -29.84
N ILE A 223 -4.94 -10.36 -30.36
CA ILE A 223 -5.18 -10.59 -31.78
C ILE A 223 -4.74 -9.39 -32.65
N PRO A 224 -5.06 -8.12 -32.32
CA PRO A 224 -4.60 -6.97 -33.10
C PRO A 224 -3.08 -6.86 -33.27
N ARG A 225 -2.29 -7.47 -32.37
CA ARG A 225 -0.83 -7.37 -32.37
C ARG A 225 -0.12 -8.63 -32.81
N TRP A 226 -0.70 -9.79 -32.52
CA TRP A 226 0.00 -11.07 -32.54
C TRP A 226 -0.74 -12.16 -33.33
N LYS A 227 -1.76 -11.79 -34.13
CA LYS A 227 -2.57 -12.77 -34.91
C LYS A 227 -1.75 -13.71 -35.80
N ASP A 228 -0.64 -13.24 -36.38
CA ASP A 228 0.18 -14.08 -37.26
C ASP A 228 1.06 -15.08 -36.48
N ARG A 229 1.03 -15.03 -35.15
CA ARG A 229 1.90 -15.78 -34.23
C ARG A 229 1.10 -16.48 -33.13
N LEU A 230 -0.10 -16.97 -33.45
CA LEU A 230 -0.95 -17.72 -32.50
C LEU A 230 -0.23 -18.91 -31.85
N ASP A 231 0.77 -19.50 -32.54
CA ASP A 231 1.62 -20.57 -32.02
C ASP A 231 2.46 -20.16 -30.79
N LYS A 232 2.61 -18.85 -30.55
CA LYS A 232 3.35 -18.27 -29.42
C LYS A 232 2.46 -17.68 -28.34
N ILE A 233 1.16 -17.97 -28.39
CA ILE A 233 0.16 -17.42 -27.48
C ILE A 233 -0.39 -18.56 -26.63
N SER A 234 -0.36 -18.39 -25.30
CA SER A 234 -0.93 -19.37 -24.38
C SER A 234 -1.89 -18.73 -23.37
N ILE A 235 -2.91 -19.48 -23.00
CA ILE A 235 -3.83 -19.14 -21.90
C ILE A 235 -3.60 -20.17 -20.81
N LYS A 236 -3.24 -19.69 -19.62
CA LYS A 236 -2.92 -20.47 -18.43
C LYS A 236 -3.92 -20.09 -17.34
N VAL A 237 -4.68 -21.06 -16.87
CA VAL A 237 -5.71 -20.83 -15.86
C VAL A 237 -5.40 -21.77 -14.70
N ASP A 238 -5.44 -21.25 -13.47
CA ASP A 238 -5.45 -22.12 -12.30
C ASP A 238 -6.74 -22.96 -12.34
N ALA A 239 -6.57 -24.27 -12.50
CA ALA A 239 -7.68 -25.20 -12.65
C ALA A 239 -8.13 -25.79 -11.31
N ASP A 240 -7.34 -25.60 -10.24
CA ASP A 240 -7.65 -26.15 -8.94
C ASP A 240 -8.90 -25.46 -8.37
N GLY A 241 -9.75 -26.25 -7.71
CA GLY A 241 -11.04 -25.77 -7.20
C GLY A 241 -12.02 -25.39 -8.31
N VAL A 242 -12.42 -24.12 -8.37
CA VAL A 242 -13.49 -23.63 -9.26
C VAL A 242 -13.01 -23.31 -10.68
N GLY A 243 -11.69 -23.20 -10.89
CA GLY A 243 -11.10 -22.79 -12.16
C GLY A 243 -11.25 -23.81 -13.29
N GLY A 244 -11.47 -25.08 -12.98
CA GLY A 244 -11.76 -26.12 -13.97
C GLY A 244 -12.90 -25.77 -14.92
N GLY A 245 -13.96 -25.10 -14.43
CA GLY A 245 -15.08 -24.67 -15.28
C GLY A 245 -14.71 -23.59 -16.31
N VAL A 246 -13.73 -22.73 -16.01
CA VAL A 246 -13.17 -21.76 -16.97
C VAL A 246 -12.35 -22.49 -18.03
N VAL A 247 -11.51 -23.44 -17.61
CA VAL A 247 -10.70 -24.26 -18.53
C VAL A 247 -11.59 -25.02 -19.52
N ASP A 248 -12.64 -25.66 -19.03
CA ASP A 248 -13.56 -26.43 -19.87
C ASP A 248 -14.25 -25.54 -20.90
N ARG A 249 -14.73 -24.36 -20.47
CA ARG A 249 -15.37 -23.41 -21.38
C ARG A 249 -14.41 -22.84 -22.42
N LEU A 250 -13.17 -22.52 -22.04
CA LEU A 250 -12.14 -22.07 -22.99
C LEU A 250 -11.83 -23.16 -24.03
N LYS A 251 -11.72 -24.42 -23.61
CA LYS A 251 -11.48 -25.55 -24.52
C LYS A 251 -12.65 -25.75 -25.48
N GLU A 252 -13.88 -25.69 -24.99
CA GLU A 252 -15.09 -25.80 -25.80
C GLU A 252 -15.13 -24.73 -26.90
N GLN A 253 -14.79 -23.49 -26.57
CA GLN A 253 -14.84 -22.35 -27.49
C GLN A 253 -13.60 -22.21 -28.39
N ARG A 254 -12.53 -22.97 -28.14
CA ARG A 254 -11.22 -22.78 -28.78
C ARG A 254 -11.30 -22.81 -30.31
N ARG A 255 -11.99 -23.80 -30.89
CA ARG A 255 -12.08 -23.97 -32.34
C ARG A 255 -12.78 -22.78 -32.99
N GLU A 256 -13.95 -22.40 -32.46
CA GLU A 256 -14.72 -21.24 -32.92
C GLU A 256 -13.88 -19.96 -32.88
N LYS A 257 -13.16 -19.72 -31.78
CA LYS A 257 -12.31 -18.52 -31.65
C LYS A 257 -11.11 -18.54 -32.58
N GLN A 258 -10.49 -19.70 -32.80
CA GLN A 258 -9.37 -19.81 -33.71
C GLN A 258 -9.78 -19.55 -35.16
N GLU A 259 -10.93 -20.08 -35.59
CA GLU A 259 -11.51 -19.80 -36.91
C GLU A 259 -11.81 -18.31 -37.08
N LEU A 260 -12.49 -17.72 -36.08
CA LEU A 260 -12.82 -16.29 -36.06
C LEU A 260 -11.56 -15.41 -36.19
N TYR A 261 -10.51 -15.69 -35.41
CA TYR A 261 -9.31 -14.85 -35.37
C TYR A 261 -8.38 -15.04 -36.55
N THR A 262 -8.42 -16.20 -37.21
CA THR A 262 -7.66 -16.44 -38.44
C THR A 262 -8.34 -15.78 -39.65
N ALA A 263 -9.65 -15.53 -39.58
CA ALA A 263 -10.41 -14.85 -40.63
C ALA A 263 -10.33 -13.31 -40.58
N MET A 264 -9.84 -12.73 -39.48
CA MET A 264 -9.64 -11.29 -39.28
C MET A 264 -8.26 -10.82 -39.75
#